data_AF-A0A816D9W5-F1
#
_entry.id   AF-A0A816D9W5-F1
#
_cell.length_a   1.000
_cell.length_b   1.000
_cell.length_c   1.000
_cell.angle_alpha   90.00
_cell.angle_beta   90.00
_cell.angle_gamma   90.00
#
_symmetry.space_group_name_H-M   'P 1'
#
loop_
_entity.id
_entity.type
_entity.pdbx_description
1 polymer ?
#
loop_
_entity_poly.entity_id
_entity_poly.type
_entity_poly.pdbx_seq_one_letter_code
_entity_poly.pdbx_strand_id
1 'polypeptide(L)'
;MNIQGLYFNLAKQQNLRQPEEVESKLEDKDMNTLMITDQPNDISIDDSYDLLVNDDKNKIETKEKKENTMLAILRMNKPEWILIAIGCITASIIGARDPVYCIIQTKLATVFQQCDKNVQKRKVLFYVLLYVGFGVISLVLHSVQGYVFARSGEALTKRLRSKAFQAILHQDMTFFDREENSTGALCTRLATEASAVQGASGVRFGLIFQYLFAIVAGILLGFAYSWQLTLLKLKLLLSFIFRSLKQCSQ
;
A
#
# COMPACT_ATOMS: atom_id res chain seq x y z
N MET A 1 -18.66 -31.32 -11.66
CA MET A 1 -19.16 -30.65 -10.44
C MET A 1 -20.10 -29.54 -10.88
N ASN A 2 -21.42 -29.79 -10.79
CA ASN A 2 -22.47 -28.91 -11.31
C ASN A 2 -22.82 -27.87 -10.25
N ILE A 3 -22.42 -26.62 -10.42
CA ILE A 3 -22.67 -25.56 -9.44
C ILE A 3 -23.75 -24.63 -10.03
N GLN A 4 -25.00 -24.91 -9.69
CA GLN A 4 -26.14 -24.05 -10.03
C GLN A 4 -26.22 -22.93 -8.99
N GLY A 5 -25.68 -21.76 -9.35
CA GLY A 5 -25.78 -20.55 -8.54
C GLY A 5 -27.20 -19.95 -8.52
N LEU A 6 -27.44 -19.03 -7.58
CA LEU A 6 -28.72 -18.31 -7.45
C LEU A 6 -29.10 -17.56 -8.74
N TYR A 7 -28.13 -16.93 -9.42
CA TYR A 7 -28.35 -16.22 -10.68
C TYR A 7 -28.69 -17.18 -11.84
N PHE A 8 -28.08 -18.37 -11.89
CA PHE A 8 -28.43 -19.40 -12.87
C PHE A 8 -29.89 -19.82 -12.75
N ASN A 9 -30.39 -19.98 -11.51
CA ASN A 9 -31.80 -20.31 -11.27
C ASN A 9 -32.74 -19.15 -11.62
N LEU A 10 -32.37 -17.90 -11.33
CA LEU A 10 -33.17 -16.74 -11.72
C LEU A 10 -33.20 -16.53 -13.24
N ALA A 11 -32.07 -16.68 -13.92
CA ALA A 11 -32.00 -16.61 -15.38
C ALA A 11 -32.77 -17.77 -16.04
N LYS A 12 -32.68 -18.99 -15.49
CA LYS A 12 -33.48 -20.13 -15.95
C LYS A 12 -34.98 -19.91 -15.72
N GLN A 13 -35.37 -19.33 -14.59
CA GLN A 13 -36.77 -18.96 -14.33
C GLN A 13 -37.26 -17.81 -15.21
N GLN A 14 -36.39 -16.88 -15.60
CA GLN A 14 -36.71 -15.84 -16.57
C GLN A 14 -36.84 -16.41 -17.99
N ASN A 15 -36.02 -17.40 -18.36
CA ASN A 15 -36.06 -18.05 -19.66
C ASN A 15 -37.23 -19.05 -19.79
N LEU A 16 -37.69 -19.63 -18.68
CA LEU A 16 -38.89 -20.47 -18.60
C LEU A 16 -40.20 -19.67 -18.55
N ARG A 17 -40.15 -18.33 -18.65
CA ARG A 17 -41.32 -17.45 -18.63
C ARG A 17 -41.71 -16.90 -20.01
N GLN A 18 -41.37 -17.62 -21.09
CA GLN A 18 -42.09 -17.50 -22.37
C GLN A 18 -43.20 -18.56 -22.40
N PRO A 19 -44.44 -18.20 -22.73
CA PRO A 19 -45.60 -19.10 -22.67
C PRO A 19 -45.72 -19.94 -23.97
N GLU A 20 -46.07 -21.22 -23.81
CA GLU A 20 -46.45 -22.27 -24.79
C GLU A 20 -45.56 -23.51 -24.58
N GLU A 21 -46.03 -24.72 -24.31
CA GLU A 21 -47.36 -25.31 -24.44
C GLU A 21 -47.46 -26.49 -23.45
N VAL A 22 -48.62 -26.61 -22.83
CA VAL A 22 -49.06 -27.76 -22.03
C VAL A 22 -49.30 -28.92 -23.00
N GLU A 23 -48.89 -30.15 -22.65
CA GLU A 23 -49.69 -31.39 -22.75
C GLU A 23 -48.88 -32.67 -23.04
N SER A 24 -48.94 -33.61 -22.08
CA SER A 24 -48.80 -35.07 -22.22
C SER A 24 -47.40 -35.61 -22.62
N LYS A 25 -46.81 -36.61 -21.96
CA LYS A 25 -47.38 -37.83 -21.41
C LYS A 25 -46.58 -38.28 -20.18
N LEU A 26 -47.30 -38.54 -19.09
CA LEU A 26 -46.93 -39.60 -18.16
C LEU A 26 -47.27 -40.94 -18.82
N GLU A 27 -46.35 -41.90 -18.79
CA GLU A 27 -46.56 -43.26 -18.26
C GLU A 27 -45.38 -44.17 -18.62
N ASP A 28 -44.80 -44.75 -17.56
CA ASP A 28 -44.25 -46.10 -17.43
C ASP A 28 -43.14 -46.58 -18.39
N LYS A 29 -41.98 -46.93 -17.82
CA LYS A 29 -41.71 -48.33 -17.40
C LYS A 29 -40.30 -48.50 -16.81
N ASP A 30 -40.27 -49.26 -15.73
CA ASP A 30 -39.12 -49.68 -14.93
C ASP A 30 -37.99 -50.43 -15.68
N MET A 31 -36.77 -50.18 -15.19
CA MET A 31 -35.76 -51.15 -14.73
C MET A 31 -35.36 -52.36 -15.61
N ASN A 32 -34.05 -52.42 -15.89
CA ASN A 32 -33.21 -53.57 -16.29
C ASN A 32 -33.30 -54.13 -17.72
N THR A 33 -32.21 -53.98 -18.48
CA THR A 33 -31.58 -55.06 -19.26
C THR A 33 -30.09 -54.74 -19.46
N LEU A 34 -29.25 -55.68 -19.03
CA LEU A 34 -27.80 -55.77 -19.22
C LEU A 34 -27.45 -56.23 -20.64
N MET A 35 -26.29 -55.77 -21.15
CA MET A 35 -25.23 -56.48 -21.90
C MET A 35 -24.78 -55.87 -23.26
N ILE A 36 -23.50 -55.43 -23.28
CA ILE A 36 -22.37 -55.66 -24.22
C ILE A 36 -22.72 -55.78 -25.73
N THR A 37 -22.14 -55.07 -26.71
CA THR A 37 -20.70 -54.94 -27.09
C THR A 37 -20.55 -53.93 -28.24
N ASP A 38 -19.45 -53.15 -28.28
CA ASP A 38 -18.54 -52.98 -29.43
C ASP A 38 -17.78 -51.62 -29.36
N GLN A 39 -16.49 -51.71 -29.02
CA GLN A 39 -15.42 -50.77 -29.36
C GLN A 39 -14.67 -51.41 -30.56
N PRO A 40 -14.05 -50.65 -31.50
CA PRO A 40 -12.86 -49.88 -31.11
C PRO A 40 -12.48 -48.65 -31.99
N ASN A 41 -11.42 -47.94 -31.53
CA ASN A 41 -10.53 -46.99 -32.23
C ASN A 41 -11.03 -45.55 -32.43
N ASP A 42 -10.23 -44.49 -32.33
CA ASP A 42 -8.90 -44.18 -31.78
C ASP A 42 -8.73 -42.67 -32.02
N ILE A 43 -8.85 -41.78 -31.04
CA ILE A 43 -8.18 -40.45 -31.00
C ILE A 43 -8.06 -40.04 -29.52
N SER A 44 -6.84 -39.80 -29.06
CA SER A 44 -6.47 -39.47 -27.67
C SER A 44 -7.13 -38.18 -27.16
N ILE A 45 -8.11 -38.33 -26.26
CA ILE A 45 -8.68 -37.26 -25.42
C ILE A 45 -7.80 -37.07 -24.17
N ASP A 46 -6.49 -36.97 -24.35
CA ASP A 46 -5.54 -36.72 -23.24
C ASP A 46 -4.72 -35.45 -23.55
N ASP A 47 -4.31 -35.27 -24.82
CA ASP A 47 -3.57 -34.08 -25.27
C ASP A 47 -4.38 -32.77 -25.24
N SER A 48 -5.72 -32.85 -25.34
CA SER A 48 -6.58 -31.65 -25.32
C SER A 48 -6.91 -31.16 -23.91
N TYR A 49 -6.74 -32.00 -22.88
CA TYR A 49 -6.91 -31.59 -21.48
C TYR A 49 -5.63 -30.96 -20.92
N ASP A 50 -4.44 -31.40 -21.35
CA ASP A 50 -3.17 -30.83 -20.87
C ASP A 50 -2.85 -29.44 -21.46
N LEU A 51 -3.36 -29.10 -22.65
CA LEU A 51 -3.18 -27.75 -23.22
C LEU A 51 -4.04 -26.68 -22.53
N LEU A 52 -5.24 -27.03 -22.06
CA LEU A 52 -6.12 -26.10 -21.34
C LEU A 52 -5.71 -25.93 -19.86
N VAL A 53 -5.07 -26.94 -19.27
CA VAL A 53 -4.54 -26.87 -17.90
C VAL A 53 -3.23 -26.08 -17.82
N ASN A 54 -2.45 -26.01 -18.90
CA ASN A 54 -1.19 -25.25 -18.94
C ASN A 54 -1.39 -23.73 -19.14
N ASP A 55 -2.49 -23.28 -19.74
CA ASP A 55 -2.80 -21.84 -19.85
C ASP A 55 -3.28 -21.25 -18.50
N ASP A 56 -4.02 -22.04 -17.70
CA ASP A 56 -4.44 -21.64 -16.36
C ASP A 56 -3.28 -21.68 -15.33
N LYS A 57 -2.32 -22.62 -15.48
CA LYS A 57 -1.09 -22.60 -14.65
C LYS A 57 -0.24 -21.35 -14.91
N ASN A 58 -0.15 -20.88 -16.16
CA ASN A 58 0.58 -19.65 -16.50
C ASN A 58 -0.09 -18.36 -15.98
N LYS A 59 -1.41 -18.34 -15.75
CA LYS A 59 -2.07 -17.18 -15.10
C LYS A 59 -1.91 -17.17 -13.58
N ILE A 60 -1.78 -18.34 -12.95
CA ILE A 60 -1.62 -18.47 -11.49
C ILE A 60 -0.18 -18.13 -11.03
N GLU A 61 0.80 -18.13 -11.93
CA GLU A 61 2.15 -17.60 -11.69
C GLU A 61 2.21 -16.06 -11.54
N THR A 62 1.08 -15.34 -11.59
CA THR A 62 1.03 -13.93 -11.19
C THR A 62 1.05 -13.74 -9.65
N LYS A 63 1.73 -14.62 -8.93
CA LYS A 63 1.92 -14.59 -7.47
C LYS A 63 3.37 -14.39 -7.03
N GLU A 64 4.24 -13.81 -7.84
CA GLU A 64 5.52 -13.27 -7.37
C GLU A 64 5.85 -11.89 -7.98
N LYS A 65 4.99 -10.89 -7.71
CA LYS A 65 5.36 -9.49 -7.98
C LYS A 65 5.08 -8.58 -6.78
N LYS A 66 5.46 -9.03 -5.58
CA LYS A 66 5.33 -8.24 -4.34
C LYS A 66 6.37 -7.12 -4.23
N GLU A 67 7.48 -7.20 -4.95
CA GLU A 67 8.55 -6.19 -4.87
C GLU A 67 8.28 -4.90 -5.68
N ASN A 68 7.32 -4.93 -6.61
CA ASN A 68 7.06 -3.80 -7.49
C ASN A 68 5.81 -3.00 -7.09
N THR A 69 5.06 -3.40 -6.06
CA THR A 69 3.76 -2.80 -5.74
C THR A 69 3.89 -1.33 -5.33
N MET A 70 4.84 -0.99 -4.45
CA MET A 70 5.09 0.40 -4.04
C MET A 70 5.55 1.27 -5.21
N LEU A 71 6.50 0.80 -6.03
CA LEU A 71 7.01 1.53 -7.19
C LEU A 71 5.98 1.62 -8.33
N ALA A 72 5.16 0.60 -8.53
CA ALA A 72 4.09 0.57 -9.52
C ALA A 72 2.96 1.53 -9.15
N ILE A 73 2.60 1.62 -7.85
CA ILE A 73 1.67 2.61 -7.33
C ILE A 73 2.22 4.03 -7.52
N LEU A 74 3.51 4.25 -7.24
CA LEU A 74 4.17 5.55 -7.48
C LEU A 74 4.18 5.91 -8.98
N ARG A 75 4.44 4.93 -9.86
CA ARG A 75 4.44 5.08 -11.32
C ARG A 75 3.04 5.32 -11.90
N MET A 76 1.97 4.99 -11.17
CA MET A 76 0.59 5.36 -11.53
C MET A 76 0.22 6.81 -11.16
N ASN A 77 1.06 7.50 -10.38
CA ASN A 77 0.85 8.89 -9.97
C ASN A 77 1.58 9.95 -10.84
N LYS A 78 2.04 9.56 -12.04
CA LYS A 78 2.78 10.42 -13.00
C LYS A 78 2.23 11.85 -13.21
N PRO A 79 0.92 12.10 -13.31
CA PRO A 79 0.45 13.47 -13.59
C PRO A 79 0.47 14.41 -12.38
N GLU A 80 0.74 13.94 -11.16
CA GLU A 80 0.96 14.81 -9.98
C GLU A 80 2.41 14.79 -9.47
N TRP A 81 3.37 14.40 -10.34
CA TRP A 81 4.78 14.34 -9.97
C TRP A 81 5.35 15.66 -9.43
N ILE A 82 4.80 16.80 -9.87
CA ILE A 82 5.16 18.13 -9.37
C ILE A 82 4.78 18.30 -7.89
N LEU A 83 3.60 17.82 -7.46
CA LEU A 83 3.22 17.88 -6.05
C LEU A 83 4.14 16.99 -5.20
N ILE A 84 4.46 15.79 -5.69
CA ILE A 84 5.40 14.90 -5.00
C ILE A 84 6.79 15.55 -4.89
N ALA A 85 7.26 16.20 -5.95
CA ALA A 85 8.55 16.90 -5.95
C ALA A 85 8.59 18.04 -4.92
N ILE A 86 7.52 18.85 -4.83
CA ILE A 86 7.39 19.90 -3.80
C ILE A 86 7.39 19.28 -2.40
N GLY A 87 6.70 18.15 -2.22
CA GLY A 87 6.69 17.38 -0.98
C GLY A 87 8.08 16.88 -0.59
N CYS A 88 8.85 16.37 -1.54
CA CYS A 88 10.23 15.92 -1.33
C CYS A 88 11.18 17.07 -0.95
N ILE A 89 11.07 18.22 -1.62
CA ILE A 89 11.88 19.41 -1.29
C ILE A 89 11.59 19.87 0.15
N THR A 90 10.30 19.96 0.50
CA THR A 90 9.88 20.36 1.85
C THR A 90 10.35 19.34 2.91
N ALA A 91 10.26 18.05 2.60
CA ALA A 91 10.75 16.98 3.48
C ALA A 91 12.27 17.02 3.68
N SER A 92 13.05 17.36 2.65
CA SER A 92 14.50 17.57 2.78
C SER A 92 14.82 18.73 3.71
N ILE A 93 14.10 19.86 3.60
CA ILE A 93 14.29 21.02 4.48
C ILE A 93 13.98 20.64 5.93
N ILE A 94 12.88 19.93 6.15
CA ILE A 94 12.46 19.45 7.49
C ILE A 94 13.48 18.46 8.07
N GLY A 95 14.05 17.56 7.26
CA GLY A 95 15.10 16.64 7.70
C GLY A 95 16.43 17.34 8.03
N ALA A 96 16.83 18.37 7.26
CA ALA A 96 18.03 19.17 7.52
C ALA A 96 17.91 20.04 8.77
N ARG A 97 16.69 20.45 9.09
CA ARG A 97 16.37 21.30 10.23
C ARG A 97 16.66 20.61 11.56
N ASP A 98 16.42 19.31 11.68
CA ASP A 98 16.59 18.55 12.92
C ASP A 98 18.03 18.61 13.49
N PRO A 99 19.12 18.38 12.71
CA PRO A 99 20.47 18.56 13.24
C PRO A 99 20.85 20.03 13.49
N VAL A 100 20.31 20.99 12.74
CA VAL A 100 20.50 22.44 13.01
C VAL A 100 19.91 22.81 14.38
N TYR A 101 18.72 22.29 14.67
CA TYR A 101 18.06 22.45 15.96
C TYR A 101 18.91 21.88 17.10
N CYS A 102 19.52 20.71 16.93
CA CYS A 102 20.45 20.14 17.91
C CYS A 102 21.64 21.07 18.21
N ILE A 103 22.26 21.67 17.19
CA ILE A 103 23.40 22.58 17.37
C ILE A 103 22.99 23.80 18.19
N ILE A 104 21.85 24.42 17.85
CA ILE A 104 21.33 25.59 18.59
C ILE A 104 21.03 25.20 20.04
N GLN A 105 20.41 24.05 20.27
CA GLN A 105 20.12 23.53 21.60
C GLN A 105 21.41 23.32 22.42
N THR A 106 22.46 22.75 21.80
CA THR A 106 23.76 22.59 22.47
C THR A 106 24.38 23.94 22.81
N LYS A 107 24.34 24.93 21.91
CA LYS A 107 24.85 26.29 22.19
C LYS A 107 24.10 26.96 23.33
N LEU A 108 22.78 26.80 23.36
CA LEU A 108 21.94 27.29 24.46
C LEU A 108 22.35 26.62 25.79
N ALA A 109 22.55 25.29 25.80
CA ALA A 109 23.02 24.57 26.98
C ALA A 109 24.39 25.06 27.48
N THR A 110 25.33 25.38 26.58
CA THR A 110 26.63 25.95 26.96
C THR A 110 26.50 27.36 27.54
N VAL A 111 25.57 28.19 27.05
CA VAL A 111 25.32 29.53 27.62
C VAL A 111 24.79 29.44 29.05
N PHE A 112 24.00 28.41 29.37
CA PHE A 112 23.52 28.18 30.74
C PHE A 112 24.65 27.85 31.73
N GLN A 113 25.79 27.36 31.25
CA GLN A 113 26.94 27.03 32.11
C GLN A 113 27.86 28.24 32.39
N GLN A 114 27.60 29.41 31.81
CA GLN A 114 28.42 30.61 32.06
C GLN A 114 28.13 31.21 33.45
N CYS A 115 29.18 31.59 34.19
CA CYS A 115 29.06 32.16 35.55
C CYS A 115 28.54 33.61 35.57
N ASP A 116 28.66 34.37 34.47
CA ASP A 116 28.25 35.77 34.40
C ASP A 116 26.75 35.95 34.15
N LYS A 117 25.99 36.24 35.22
CA LYS A 117 24.52 36.38 35.19
C LYS A 117 24.00 37.42 34.20
N ASN A 118 24.68 38.56 34.05
CA ASN A 118 24.20 39.65 33.18
C ASN A 118 24.38 39.31 31.69
N VAL A 119 25.52 38.71 31.32
CA VAL A 119 25.82 38.29 29.95
C VAL A 119 24.98 37.08 29.55
N GLN A 120 24.75 36.15 30.49
CA GLN A 120 23.92 34.98 30.32
C GLN A 120 22.49 35.34 29.94
N LYS A 121 21.82 36.23 30.71
CA LYS A 121 20.43 36.64 30.43
C LYS A 121 20.23 37.17 29.01
N ARG A 122 21.14 38.04 28.55
CA ARG A 122 21.05 38.64 27.19
C ARG A 122 21.22 37.58 26.09
N LYS A 123 22.18 36.67 26.25
CA LYS A 123 22.40 35.58 25.28
C LYS A 123 21.25 34.58 25.26
N VAL A 124 20.74 34.18 26.43
CA VAL A 124 19.61 33.26 26.54
C VAL A 124 18.36 33.84 25.87
N LEU A 125 18.03 35.11 26.13
CA LEU A 125 16.88 35.77 25.48
C LEU A 125 16.99 35.76 23.96
N PHE A 126 18.19 35.99 23.40
CA PHE A 126 18.43 35.92 21.97
C PHE A 126 18.20 34.51 21.40
N TYR A 127 18.75 33.47 22.03
CA TYR A 127 18.56 32.09 21.59
C TYR A 127 17.12 31.60 21.73
N VAL A 128 16.42 32.00 22.80
CA VAL A 128 14.99 31.68 23.00
C VAL A 128 14.14 32.33 21.91
N LEU A 129 14.40 33.60 21.55
CA LEU A 129 13.70 34.27 20.46
C LEU A 129 13.90 33.56 19.12
N LEU A 130 15.14 33.13 18.83
CA LEU A 130 15.47 32.35 17.63
C LEU A 130 14.68 31.03 17.60
N TYR A 131 14.56 30.37 18.76
CA TYR A 131 13.82 29.12 18.91
C TYR A 131 12.32 29.28 18.64
N VAL A 132 11.72 30.37 19.10
CA VAL A 132 10.32 30.71 18.79
C VAL A 132 10.14 30.89 17.29
N GLY A 133 11.03 31.64 16.63
CA GLY A 133 10.99 31.81 15.17
C GLY A 133 11.11 30.48 14.41
N PHE A 134 11.98 29.59 14.87
CA PHE A 134 12.14 28.25 14.32
C PHE A 134 10.88 27.39 14.48
N GLY A 135 10.17 27.53 15.61
CA GLY A 135 8.89 26.87 15.85
C GLY A 135 7.82 27.31 14.85
N VAL A 136 7.69 28.61 14.59
CA VAL A 136 6.74 29.15 13.59
C VAL A 136 7.07 28.63 12.20
N ILE A 137 8.34 28.69 11.78
CA ILE A 137 8.79 28.19 10.48
C ILE A 137 8.52 26.68 10.36
N SER A 138 8.79 25.92 11.41
CA SER A 138 8.57 24.47 11.44
C SER A 138 7.11 24.10 11.30
N LEU A 139 6.21 24.86 11.94
CA LEU A 139 4.77 24.67 11.81
C LEU A 139 4.34 24.85 10.36
N VAL A 140 4.76 25.95 9.72
CA VAL A 140 4.43 26.21 8.31
C VAL A 140 4.95 25.10 7.39
N LEU A 141 6.22 24.68 7.55
CA LEU A 141 6.81 23.62 6.74
C LEU A 141 6.06 22.29 6.90
N HIS A 142 5.71 21.91 8.14
CA HIS A 142 4.97 20.67 8.38
C HIS A 142 3.54 20.73 7.85
N SER A 143 2.87 21.87 7.97
CA SER A 143 1.54 22.09 7.39
C SER A 143 1.56 21.97 5.87
N VAL A 144 2.54 22.60 5.20
CA VAL A 144 2.69 22.52 3.74
C VAL A 144 3.01 21.10 3.29
N GLN A 145 3.99 20.44 3.93
CA GLN A 145 4.35 19.06 3.62
C GLN A 145 3.14 18.12 3.79
N GLY A 146 2.43 18.24 4.92
CA GLY A 146 1.23 17.45 5.20
C GLY A 146 0.12 17.69 4.18
N TYR A 147 -0.14 18.95 3.82
CA TYR A 147 -1.15 19.30 2.83
C TYR A 147 -0.84 18.72 1.44
N VAL A 148 0.41 18.86 0.98
CA VAL A 148 0.84 18.36 -0.34
C VAL A 148 0.74 16.83 -0.43
N PHE A 149 1.22 16.11 0.59
CA PHE A 149 1.13 14.65 0.63
C PHE A 149 -0.31 14.15 0.83
N ALA A 150 -1.13 14.86 1.60
CA ALA A 150 -2.55 14.53 1.76
C ALA A 150 -3.29 14.66 0.43
N ARG A 151 -3.14 15.80 -0.26
CA ARG A 151 -3.76 16.06 -1.56
C ARG A 151 -3.34 15.05 -2.62
N SER A 152 -2.03 14.79 -2.73
CA SER A 152 -1.51 13.78 -3.64
C SER A 152 -2.04 12.38 -3.30
N GLY A 153 -2.26 12.08 -2.02
CA GLY A 153 -2.84 10.82 -1.57
C GLY A 153 -4.29 10.69 -2.02
N GLU A 154 -5.13 11.70 -1.78
CA GLU A 154 -6.54 11.70 -2.20
C GLU A 154 -6.69 11.50 -3.72
N ALA A 155 -5.86 12.17 -4.51
CA ALA A 155 -5.82 12.02 -5.96
C ALA A 155 -5.50 10.57 -6.39
N LEU A 156 -4.55 9.93 -5.70
CA LEU A 156 -4.21 8.52 -5.91
C LEU A 156 -5.37 7.60 -5.53
N THR A 157 -6.01 7.79 -4.37
CA THR A 157 -7.18 7.00 -3.94
C THR A 157 -8.32 7.10 -4.96
N LYS A 158 -8.62 8.30 -5.46
CA LYS A 158 -9.68 8.52 -6.46
C LYS A 158 -9.44 7.68 -7.71
N ARG A 159 -8.19 7.60 -8.18
CA ARG A 159 -7.81 6.82 -9.36
C ARG A 159 -7.82 5.33 -9.11
N LEU A 160 -7.32 4.89 -7.95
CA LEU A 160 -7.37 3.49 -7.54
C LEU A 160 -8.81 2.99 -7.50
N ARG A 161 -9.70 3.75 -6.86
CA ARG A 161 -11.14 3.42 -6.80
C ARG A 161 -11.78 3.37 -8.18
N SER A 162 -11.48 4.34 -9.06
CA SER A 162 -12.01 4.36 -10.44
C SER A 162 -11.54 3.16 -11.26
N LYS A 163 -10.24 2.82 -11.22
CA LYS A 163 -9.69 1.68 -11.96
C LYS A 163 -10.18 0.34 -11.41
N ALA A 164 -10.21 0.18 -10.09
CA ALA A 164 -10.67 -1.05 -9.48
C ALA A 164 -12.18 -1.26 -9.68
N PHE A 165 -12.99 -0.20 -9.65
CA PHE A 165 -14.40 -0.28 -10.04
C PHE A 165 -14.56 -0.68 -11.52
N GLN A 166 -13.79 -0.07 -12.42
CA GLN A 166 -13.80 -0.47 -13.83
C GLN A 166 -13.42 -1.94 -14.02
N ALA A 167 -12.41 -2.44 -13.29
CA ALA A 167 -12.00 -3.83 -13.34
C ALA A 167 -13.10 -4.78 -12.83
N ILE A 168 -13.78 -4.42 -11.74
CA ILE A 168 -14.91 -5.20 -11.21
C ILE A 168 -16.03 -5.31 -12.27
N LEU A 169 -16.34 -4.22 -12.99
CA LEU A 169 -17.40 -4.23 -14.01
C LEU A 169 -17.10 -5.10 -15.25
N HIS A 170 -15.83 -5.39 -15.55
CA HIS A 170 -15.44 -6.23 -16.69
C HIS A 170 -15.32 -7.71 -16.34
N GLN A 171 -15.72 -8.09 -15.13
CA GLN A 171 -15.57 -9.45 -14.62
C GLN A 171 -16.79 -10.32 -14.99
N ASP A 172 -16.57 -11.60 -15.28
CA ASP A 172 -17.63 -12.54 -15.69
C ASP A 172 -18.68 -12.80 -14.60
N MET A 173 -19.91 -13.19 -14.99
CA MET A 173 -20.99 -13.45 -14.02
C MET A 173 -20.64 -14.52 -12.97
N THR A 174 -19.85 -15.52 -13.36
CA THR A 174 -19.40 -16.61 -12.47
C THR A 174 -18.48 -16.13 -11.34
N PHE A 175 -17.87 -14.94 -11.48
CA PHE A 175 -17.10 -14.32 -10.40
C PHE A 175 -18.01 -13.79 -9.29
N PHE A 176 -19.15 -13.21 -9.64
CA PHE A 176 -20.13 -12.63 -8.72
C PHE A 176 -20.99 -13.70 -8.02
N ASP A 177 -21.02 -14.92 -8.55
CA ASP A 177 -21.70 -16.06 -7.93
C ASP A 177 -20.98 -16.58 -6.66
N ARG A 178 -19.71 -16.20 -6.44
CA ARG A 178 -18.98 -16.58 -5.22
C ARG A 178 -19.45 -15.71 -4.05
N GLU A 179 -19.77 -16.35 -2.91
CA GLU A 179 -20.23 -15.66 -1.70
C GLU A 179 -19.23 -14.59 -1.20
N GLU A 180 -17.93 -14.83 -1.38
CA GLU A 180 -16.84 -13.89 -1.08
C GLU A 180 -16.82 -12.63 -1.94
N ASN A 181 -17.40 -12.70 -3.15
CA ASN A 181 -17.45 -11.63 -4.15
C ASN A 181 -18.85 -11.01 -4.25
N SER A 182 -19.67 -11.16 -3.21
CA SER A 182 -20.92 -10.43 -3.10
C SER A 182 -20.68 -8.93 -3.31
N THR A 183 -21.62 -8.25 -3.98
CA THR A 183 -21.50 -6.83 -4.34
C THR A 183 -21.23 -5.93 -3.13
N GLY A 184 -21.79 -6.26 -1.97
CA GLY A 184 -21.51 -5.57 -0.70
C GLY A 184 -20.09 -5.79 -0.19
N ALA A 185 -19.56 -7.01 -0.31
CA ALA A 185 -18.20 -7.35 0.10
C ALA A 185 -17.15 -6.67 -0.80
N LEU A 186 -17.38 -6.66 -2.12
CA LEU A 186 -16.52 -5.98 -3.09
C LEU A 186 -16.51 -4.46 -2.90
N CYS A 187 -17.68 -3.84 -2.67
CA CYS A 187 -17.76 -2.40 -2.41
C CYS A 187 -17.02 -2.03 -1.11
N THR A 188 -17.15 -2.86 -0.08
CA THR A 188 -16.44 -2.68 1.19
C THR A 188 -14.94 -2.81 1.00
N ARG A 189 -14.47 -3.88 0.34
CA ARG A 189 -13.04 -4.08 0.01
C ARG A 189 -12.48 -2.93 -0.79
N LEU A 190 -13.20 -2.48 -1.81
CA LEU A 190 -12.79 -1.35 -2.65
C LEU A 190 -12.62 -0.06 -1.83
N ALA A 191 -13.52 0.19 -0.87
CA ALA A 191 -13.44 1.37 -0.01
C ALA A 191 -12.30 1.27 1.01
N THR A 192 -12.13 0.12 1.66
CA THR A 192 -11.14 -0.07 2.73
C THR A 192 -9.72 -0.26 2.18
N GLU A 193 -9.52 -1.12 1.19
CA GLU A 193 -8.19 -1.42 0.64
C GLU A 193 -7.60 -0.22 -0.09
N ALA A 194 -8.40 0.51 -0.88
CA ALA A 194 -7.91 1.71 -1.58
C ALA A 194 -7.50 2.81 -0.60
N SER A 195 -8.25 3.00 0.49
CA SER A 195 -7.94 4.01 1.51
C SER A 195 -6.75 3.59 2.38
N ALA A 196 -6.64 2.29 2.71
CA ALA A 196 -5.52 1.75 3.47
C ALA A 196 -4.18 1.91 2.72
N VAL A 197 -4.18 1.62 1.41
CA VAL A 197 -2.99 1.79 0.56
C VAL A 197 -2.54 3.25 0.49
N GLN A 198 -3.47 4.20 0.42
CA GLN A 198 -3.15 5.63 0.44
C GLN A 198 -2.60 6.10 1.78
N GLY A 199 -3.22 5.70 2.90
CA GLY A 199 -2.73 6.05 4.23
C GLY A 199 -1.34 5.47 4.51
N ALA A 200 -1.09 4.26 4.04
CA ALA A 200 0.19 3.57 4.18
C ALA A 200 1.28 4.10 3.24
N SER A 201 0.94 4.61 2.05
CA SER A 201 1.93 4.99 1.03
C SER A 201 2.08 6.50 0.83
N GLY A 202 1.09 7.33 1.16
CA GLY A 202 1.16 8.78 0.96
C GLY A 202 1.92 9.49 2.09
N VAL A 203 1.28 9.60 3.26
CA VAL A 203 1.83 10.34 4.42
C VAL A 203 3.07 9.64 4.98
N ARG A 204 3.06 8.31 5.05
CA ARG A 204 4.20 7.55 5.58
C ARG A 204 5.42 7.62 4.69
N PHE A 205 5.25 7.67 3.37
CA PHE A 205 6.38 7.83 2.45
C PHE A 205 7.10 9.16 2.67
N GLY A 206 6.34 10.25 2.83
CA GLY A 206 6.92 11.57 3.16
C GLY A 206 7.71 11.55 4.48
N LEU A 207 7.20 10.86 5.50
CA LEU A 207 7.89 10.69 6.79
C LEU A 207 9.16 9.84 6.67
N ILE A 208 9.09 8.70 5.95
CA ILE A 208 10.25 7.83 5.71
C ILE A 208 11.35 8.64 4.99
N PHE A 209 10.98 9.39 3.95
CA PHE A 209 11.93 10.20 3.20
C PHE A 209 12.56 11.31 4.06
N GLN A 210 11.75 12.00 4.88
CA GLN A 210 12.23 12.99 5.85
C GLN A 210 13.24 12.38 6.83
N TYR A 211 12.94 11.22 7.43
CA TYR A 211 13.84 10.58 8.39
C TYR A 211 15.11 10.02 7.75
N LEU A 212 15.02 9.49 6.52
CA LEU A 212 16.20 9.09 5.76
C LEU A 212 17.14 10.28 5.55
N PHE A 213 16.58 11.42 5.14
CA PHE A 213 17.36 12.64 4.95
C PHE A 213 17.96 13.15 6.26
N ALA A 214 17.21 13.12 7.36
CA ALA A 214 17.69 13.51 8.68
C ALA A 214 18.84 12.62 9.18
N ILE A 215 18.75 11.30 8.97
CA ILE A 215 19.83 10.35 9.32
C ILE A 215 21.09 10.66 8.51
N VAL A 216 20.95 10.86 7.19
CA VAL A 216 22.09 11.20 6.32
C VAL A 216 22.73 12.52 6.76
N ALA A 217 21.94 13.57 6.94
CA ALA A 217 22.42 14.88 7.39
C ALA A 217 23.09 14.81 8.77
N GLY A 218 22.52 14.04 9.70
CA GLY A 218 23.07 13.83 11.03
C GLY A 218 24.39 13.07 11.04
N ILE A 219 24.53 12.02 10.21
CA ILE A 219 25.79 11.27 10.06
C ILE A 219 26.88 12.18 9.48
N LEU A 220 26.56 12.95 8.43
CA LEU A 220 27.51 13.88 7.81
C LEU A 220 28.00 14.94 8.80
N LEU A 221 27.09 15.57 9.55
CA LEU A 221 27.45 16.53 10.60
C LEU A 221 28.24 15.88 11.74
N GLY A 222 27.90 14.64 12.12
CA GLY A 222 28.64 13.89 13.14
C GLY A 222 30.07 13.59 12.73
N PHE A 223 30.29 13.18 11.48
CA PHE A 223 31.63 12.96 10.95
C PHE A 223 32.45 14.25 10.86
N ALA A 224 31.82 15.37 10.51
CA ALA A 224 32.48 16.67 10.43
C ALA A 224 33.00 17.17 11.79
N TYR A 225 32.24 16.96 12.88
CA TYR A 225 32.65 17.41 14.22
C TYR A 225 33.59 16.45 14.93
N SER A 226 33.28 15.15 14.93
CA SER A 226 34.05 14.16 15.69
C SER A 226 33.78 12.75 15.16
N TRP A 227 34.68 12.25 14.31
CA TRP A 227 34.56 10.93 13.71
C TRP A 227 34.59 9.79 14.75
N GLN A 228 35.36 9.93 15.83
CA GLN A 228 35.49 8.91 16.88
C GLN A 228 34.17 8.68 17.64
N LEU A 229 33.47 9.76 18.03
CA LEU A 229 32.19 9.68 18.74
C LEU A 229 31.07 9.16 17.83
N THR A 230 31.13 9.51 16.54
CA THR A 230 30.14 9.07 15.55
C THR A 230 30.22 7.57 15.28
N LEU A 231 31.42 7.01 15.14
CA LEU A 231 31.61 5.57 14.96
C LEU A 231 31.08 4.76 16.14
N LEU A 232 31.32 5.23 17.37
CA LEU A 232 30.78 4.60 18.58
C LEU A 232 29.24 4.57 18.57
N LYS A 233 28.60 5.69 18.22
CA LYS A 233 27.14 5.80 18.14
C LYS A 233 26.55 4.91 17.06
N LEU A 234 27.20 4.81 15.89
CA LEU A 234 26.73 3.96 14.80
C LEU A 234 26.74 2.48 15.20
N LYS A 235 27.82 2.01 15.85
CA LYS A 235 27.91 0.64 16.38
C LYS A 235 26.80 0.34 17.39
N LEU A 236 26.54 1.27 18.31
CA LEU A 236 25.46 1.15 19.31
C LEU A 236 24.09 1.07 18.64
N LEU A 237 23.80 1.92 17.66
CA LEU A 237 22.54 1.90 16.91
C LEU A 237 22.34 0.58 16.17
N LEU A 238 23.36 0.07 15.49
CA LEU A 238 23.28 -1.23 14.80
C LEU A 238 22.99 -2.38 15.78
N SER A 239 23.67 -2.39 16.92
CA SER A 239 23.44 -3.40 17.96
C SER A 239 22.03 -3.32 18.55
N PHE A 240 21.48 -2.12 18.71
CA PHE A 240 20.12 -1.91 19.22
C PHE A 240 19.09 -2.41 18.21
N ILE A 241 19.22 -2.02 16.94
CA ILE A 241 18.33 -2.47 15.85
C ILE A 241 18.31 -3.98 15.75
N PHE A 242 19.48 -4.63 15.80
CA PHE A 242 19.58 -6.09 15.75
C PHE A 242 18.83 -6.76 16.91
N ARG A 243 18.93 -6.21 18.13
CA ARG A 243 18.15 -6.68 19.28
C ARG A 243 16.64 -6.47 19.10
N SER A 244 16.22 -5.32 18.59
CA SER A 244 14.80 -5.01 18.35
C SER A 244 14.18 -5.92 17.28
N LEU A 245 14.92 -6.24 16.21
CA LEU A 245 14.46 -7.18 15.18
C LEU A 245 14.29 -8.59 15.76
N LYS A 246 15.23 -9.01 16.61
CA LYS A 246 15.13 -10.31 17.29
C LYS A 246 13.94 -10.39 18.24
N GLN A 247 13.63 -9.28 18.93
CA GLN A 247 12.45 -9.17 19.79
C GLN A 247 11.13 -9.23 19.01
N CYS A 248 11.09 -8.68 17.80
CA CYS A 248 9.89 -8.71 16.95
C CYS A 248 9.65 -10.08 16.29
N SER A 249 10.65 -10.96 16.31
CA SER A 249 10.57 -12.31 15.74
C SER A 249 10.12 -13.37 16.76
N GLN A 250 10.09 -13.06 18.06
CA GLN A 250 9.54 -13.91 19.13
C GLN A 250 8.14 -13.45 19.50
#